data_AF-A0A519H2L7-F1
#
_entry.id   AF-A0A519H2L7-F1
#
_cell.length_a   1.000
_cell.length_b   1.000
_cell.length_c   1.000
_cell.angle_alpha   90.00
_cell.angle_beta   90.00
_cell.angle_gamma   90.00
#
_symmetry.space_group_name_H-M   'P 1'
#
loop_
_entity.id
_entity.type
_entity.pdbx_description
1 polymer ?
#
loop_
_entity_poly.entity_id
_entity_poly.type
_entity_poly.pdbx_seq_one_letter_code
_entity_poly.pdbx_strand_id
1 'polypeptide(L)'
;VRTILLADLAMSLDNVVAIAAAASAAAAPMRPVLLLIGLGLSIPLIIFGSTLLLKLMQRFPAIITLGAALLGFVAGEMAVTDTALHGWFDANLHELGYTVGVAGAVLVVAVGLMRSRRSSA
;
A
#
# COMPACT_ATOMS: atom_id res chain seq x y z
N VAL A 1 10.28 5.24 -19.72
CA VAL A 1 10.91 6.13 -18.71
C VAL A 1 9.90 7.08 -18.06
N ARG A 2 9.17 7.93 -18.82
CA ARG A 2 8.19 8.89 -18.26
C ARG A 2 7.14 8.25 -17.33
N THR A 3 6.56 7.11 -17.72
CA THR A 3 5.55 6.39 -16.93
C THR A 3 6.09 5.89 -15.58
N ILE A 4 7.35 5.44 -15.55
CA ILE A 4 7.99 4.93 -14.33
C ILE A 4 8.29 6.10 -13.39
N LEU A 5 8.84 7.21 -13.90
CA LEU A 5 9.10 8.41 -13.11
C LEU A 5 7.82 8.96 -12.47
N LEU A 6 6.72 9.02 -13.23
CA LEU A 6 5.42 9.47 -12.72
C LEU A 6 4.87 8.55 -11.63
N ALA A 7 4.98 7.23 -11.82
CA ALA A 7 4.55 6.25 -10.83
C ALA A 7 5.37 6.35 -9.54
N ASP A 8 6.69 6.49 -9.66
CA ASP A 8 7.61 6.57 -8.51
C ASP A 8 7.42 7.88 -7.73
N LEU A 9 7.19 9.01 -8.41
CA LEU A 9 6.85 10.27 -7.78
C LEU A 9 5.51 10.21 -7.03
N ALA A 10 4.48 9.63 -7.64
CA ALA A 10 3.17 9.48 -7.00
C ALA A 10 3.25 8.58 -5.75
N MET A 11 3.97 7.45 -5.85
CA MET A 11 4.15 6.50 -4.74
C MET A 11 5.08 7.04 -3.64
N SER A 12 6.15 7.76 -3.98
CA SER A 12 7.03 8.36 -2.96
C SER A 12 6.37 9.53 -2.24
N LEU A 13 5.46 10.26 -2.92
CA LEU A 13 4.67 11.31 -2.29
C LEU A 13 3.73 10.74 -1.21
N ASP A 14 3.02 9.64 -1.48
CA ASP A 14 2.10 9.04 -0.50
C ASP A 14 2.83 8.67 0.81
N ASN A 15 4.02 8.09 0.69
CA ASN A 15 4.81 7.62 1.82
C ASN A 15 5.34 8.79 2.65
N VAL A 16 5.78 9.88 2.00
CA VAL A 16 6.22 11.09 2.69
C VAL A 16 5.04 11.78 3.39
N VAL A 17 3.87 11.84 2.75
CA VAL A 17 2.65 12.42 3.35
C VAL A 17 2.20 11.62 4.56
N ALA A 18 2.27 10.28 4.52
CA ALA A 18 1.95 9.42 5.65
C ALA A 18 2.90 9.64 6.85
N ILE A 19 4.21 9.73 6.60
CA ILE A 19 5.20 10.04 7.63
C ILE A 19 4.96 11.45 8.20
N ALA A 20 4.61 12.41 7.34
CA ALA A 20 4.26 13.77 7.77
C ALA A 20 2.99 13.82 8.61
N ALA A 21 1.96 13.06 8.24
CA ALA A 21 0.75 12.93 9.03
C ALA A 21 1.04 12.31 10.41
N ALA A 22 1.88 11.27 10.48
CA ALA A 22 2.27 10.65 11.74
C ALA A 22 3.08 11.62 12.64
N ALA A 23 4.04 12.35 12.06
CA ALA A 23 4.82 13.35 12.78
C ALA A 23 3.97 14.57 13.19
N SER A 24 2.86 14.82 12.48
CA SER A 24 1.96 15.94 12.74
C SER A 24 1.31 15.86 14.14
N ALA A 25 1.16 14.66 14.71
CA ALA A 25 0.58 14.46 16.04
C ALA A 25 1.50 14.92 17.20
N ALA A 26 2.78 15.22 16.93
CA ALA A 26 3.74 15.61 17.95
C ALA A 26 3.73 17.12 18.26
N ALA A 27 4.24 17.49 19.44
CA ALA A 27 4.38 18.88 19.87
C ALA A 27 5.17 19.71 18.84
N ALA A 28 4.72 20.95 18.60
CA ALA A 28 5.28 21.88 17.62
C ALA A 28 6.83 21.95 17.56
N PRO A 29 7.57 21.95 18.69
CA PRO A 29 9.04 21.99 18.62
C PRO A 29 9.70 20.68 18.13
N MET A 30 9.05 19.52 18.28
CA MET A 30 9.62 18.20 17.93
C MET A 30 9.19 17.67 16.56
N ARG A 31 8.15 18.24 15.94
CA ARG A 31 7.65 17.89 14.60
C ARG A 31 8.74 17.72 13.52
N PRO A 32 9.63 18.70 13.27
CA PRO A 32 10.63 18.57 12.21
C PRO A 32 11.68 17.49 12.51
N VAL A 33 12.01 17.28 13.78
CA VAL A 33 12.94 16.23 14.22
C VAL A 33 12.35 14.84 13.98
N LEU A 34 11.07 14.64 14.31
CA LEU A 34 10.37 13.37 14.08
C LEU A 34 10.19 13.05 12.59
N LEU A 35 9.95 14.07 11.77
CA LEU A 35 9.96 13.94 10.30
C LEU A 35 11.30 13.43 9.78
N LEU A 36 12.40 14.07 10.19
CA LEU A 36 13.76 13.68 9.80
C LEU A 36 14.10 12.27 10.27
N ILE A 37 13.73 11.91 11.50
CA ILE A 37 13.93 10.56 12.04
C ILE A 37 13.10 9.53 11.28
N GLY A 38 11.81 9.81 11.02
CA GLY A 38 10.91 8.90 10.29
C GLY A 38 11.39 8.64 8.86
N LEU A 39 11.79 9.69 8.15
CA LEU A 39 12.34 9.58 6.80
C LEU A 39 13.72 8.87 6.83
N GLY A 40 14.58 9.27 7.76
CA GLY A 40 15.93 8.72 7.91
C GLY A 40 15.95 7.25 8.30
N LEU A 41 15.04 6.79 9.15
CA LEU A 41 14.90 5.38 9.54
C LEU A 41 14.25 4.52 8.45
N SER A 42 13.38 5.11 7.61
CA SER A 42 12.69 4.37 6.56
C SER A 42 13.66 3.84 5.50
N ILE A 43 14.69 4.61 5.12
CA ILE A 43 15.63 4.22 4.06
C ILE A 43 16.43 2.95 4.43
N PRO A 44 17.14 2.87 5.58
CA PRO A 44 17.82 1.66 5.99
C PRO A 44 16.86 0.49 6.15
N LEU A 45 15.68 0.71 6.75
CA LEU A 45 14.67 -0.33 6.96
C LEU A 45 14.24 -0.96 5.63
N ILE A 46 14.00 -0.15 4.60
CA ILE A 46 13.64 -0.62 3.26
C ILE A 46 14.81 -1.35 2.59
N ILE A 47 16.05 -0.85 2.72
CA ILE A 47 17.23 -1.51 2.14
C ILE A 47 17.44 -2.90 2.76
N PHE A 48 17.48 -3.00 4.09
CA PHE A 48 17.61 -4.29 4.78
C PHE A 48 16.39 -5.18 4.56
N GLY A 49 15.19 -4.62 4.70
CA GLY A 49 13.93 -5.32 4.52
C GLY A 49 13.77 -5.90 3.13
N SER A 50 14.13 -5.16 2.08
CA SER A 50 14.04 -5.64 0.70
C SER A 50 14.98 -6.82 0.44
N THR A 51 16.20 -6.82 0.97
CA THR A 51 17.10 -7.99 0.82
C THR A 51 16.56 -9.24 1.50
N LEU A 52 15.94 -9.11 2.67
CA LEU A 52 15.27 -10.21 3.36
C LEU A 52 14.04 -10.69 2.58
N LEU A 53 13.19 -9.75 2.14
CA LEU A 53 11.97 -10.03 1.39
C LEU A 53 12.29 -10.74 0.08
N LEU A 54 13.33 -10.30 -0.65
CA LEU A 54 13.77 -10.92 -1.90
C LEU A 54 14.22 -12.37 -1.69
N LYS A 55 15.02 -12.65 -0.66
CA LYS A 55 15.41 -14.03 -0.32
C LYS A 55 14.18 -14.89 -0.02
N LEU A 56 13.21 -14.32 0.69
CA LEU A 56 11.99 -15.02 1.05
C LEU A 56 11.10 -15.29 -0.16
N MET A 57 10.97 -14.34 -1.08
CA MET A 57 10.24 -14.50 -2.34
C MET A 57 10.89 -15.55 -3.25
N GLN A 58 12.22 -15.62 -3.29
CA GLN A 58 12.94 -16.66 -4.03
C GLN A 58 12.72 -18.06 -3.43
N ARG A 59 12.63 -18.16 -2.11
CA ARG A 59 12.38 -19.44 -1.42
C ARG A 59 10.91 -19.86 -1.46
N PHE A 60 9.99 -18.90 -1.36
CA PHE A 60 8.54 -19.11 -1.29
C PHE A 60 7.82 -18.14 -2.25
N PRO A 61 7.68 -18.50 -3.55
CA PRO A 61 7.04 -17.65 -4.55
C PRO A 61 5.59 -17.28 -4.25
N ALA A 62 4.89 -18.10 -3.45
CA ALA A 62 3.51 -17.84 -2.99
C ALA A 62 3.36 -16.50 -2.22
N ILE A 63 4.46 -15.96 -1.68
CA ILE A 63 4.46 -14.65 -1.00
C ILE A 63 4.12 -13.52 -1.96
N ILE A 64 4.45 -13.64 -3.25
CA ILE A 64 4.11 -12.64 -4.26
C ILE A 64 2.59 -12.54 -4.39
N THR A 65 1.91 -13.69 -4.49
CA THR A 65 0.44 -13.74 -4.59
C THR A 65 -0.24 -13.29 -3.29
N LEU A 66 0.31 -13.66 -2.13
CA LEU A 66 -0.23 -13.21 -0.84
C LEU A 66 -0.04 -11.70 -0.64
N GLY A 67 1.13 -11.17 -0.99
CA GLY A 67 1.41 -9.73 -0.95
C GLY A 67 0.49 -8.95 -1.89
N ALA A 68 0.26 -9.45 -3.11
CA ALA A 68 -0.70 -8.84 -4.04
C ALA A 68 -2.14 -8.86 -3.50
N ALA A 69 -2.57 -9.96 -2.87
CA ALA A 69 -3.87 -10.05 -2.22
C ALA A 69 -4.00 -9.02 -1.09
N LEU A 70 -2.97 -8.91 -0.25
CA LEU A 70 -2.94 -7.95 0.86
C LEU A 70 -2.99 -6.50 0.36
N LEU A 71 -2.23 -6.16 -0.69
CA LEU A 71 -2.28 -4.82 -1.29
C LEU A 71 -3.67 -4.51 -1.86
N GLY A 72 -4.33 -5.49 -2.50
CA GLY A 72 -5.71 -5.35 -2.96
C GLY A 72 -6.70 -5.17 -1.81
N PHE A 73 -6.49 -5.87 -0.70
CA PHE A 73 -7.29 -5.72 0.52
C PHE A 73 -7.18 -4.30 1.09
N VAL A 74 -5.96 -3.85 1.34
CA VAL A 74 -5.70 -2.52 1.92
C VAL A 74 -6.20 -1.43 0.98
N ALA A 75 -6.02 -1.56 -0.34
CA ALA A 75 -6.57 -0.61 -1.29
C ALA A 75 -8.11 -0.51 -1.22
N GLY A 76 -8.81 -1.65 -1.07
CA GLY A 76 -10.25 -1.66 -0.87
C GLY A 76 -10.68 -1.03 0.46
N GLU A 77 -9.95 -1.29 1.54
CA GLU A 77 -10.19 -0.67 2.85
C GLU A 77 -9.98 0.85 2.82
N MET A 78 -8.89 1.30 2.20
CA MET A 78 -8.58 2.72 2.03
C MET A 78 -9.65 3.43 1.19
N ALA A 79 -10.24 2.74 0.19
CA ALA A 79 -11.31 3.31 -0.63
C ALA A 79 -12.62 3.52 0.13
N VAL A 80 -12.95 2.64 1.09
CA VAL A 80 -14.16 2.78 1.92
C VAL A 80 -13.98 3.82 3.02
N THR A 81 -12.78 3.90 3.58
CA THR A 81 -12.44 4.83 4.67
C THR A 81 -12.11 6.23 4.17
N ASP A 82 -12.02 6.44 2.86
CA ASP A 82 -11.81 7.76 2.27
C ASP A 82 -12.98 8.69 2.57
N THR A 83 -12.69 9.84 3.18
CA THR A 83 -13.64 10.88 3.61
C THR A 83 -14.54 11.36 2.46
N ALA A 84 -14.06 11.32 1.21
CA ALA A 84 -14.83 11.72 0.04
C ALA A 84 -15.93 10.72 -0.34
N LEU A 85 -15.73 9.44 -0.04
CA LEU A 85 -16.63 8.34 -0.40
C LEU A 85 -17.44 7.83 0.80
N HIS A 86 -17.03 8.18 2.01
CA HIS A 86 -17.64 7.73 3.26
C HIS A 86 -19.15 7.93 3.30
N GLY A 87 -19.65 9.11 2.91
CA GLY A 87 -21.10 9.39 2.90
C GLY A 87 -21.90 8.58 1.87
N TRP A 88 -21.28 8.14 0.77
CA TRP A 88 -21.92 7.23 -0.19
C TRP A 88 -21.90 5.79 0.31
N PHE A 89 -20.80 5.36 0.94
CA PHE A 89 -20.68 4.02 1.52
C PHE A 89 -21.59 3.82 2.73
N ASP A 90 -21.66 4.78 3.66
CA ASP A 90 -22.54 4.71 4.84
C ASP A 90 -24.02 4.65 4.45
N ALA A 91 -24.40 5.35 3.37
CA ALA A 91 -25.76 5.39 2.88
C ALA A 91 -26.20 4.12 2.13
N ASN A 92 -25.27 3.39 1.50
CA ASN A 92 -25.59 2.25 0.63
C ASN A 92 -25.14 0.89 1.17
N LEU A 93 -24.16 0.84 2.08
CA LEU A 93 -23.46 -0.38 2.49
C LEU A 93 -23.08 -0.30 3.98
N HIS A 94 -24.08 -0.44 4.85
CA HIS A 94 -23.85 -0.54 6.30
C HIS A 94 -22.96 -1.76 6.61
N GLU A 95 -21.82 -1.54 7.28
CA GLU A 95 -20.87 -2.56 7.79
C GLU A 95 -20.02 -3.36 6.77
N LEU A 96 -19.86 -2.93 5.52
CA LEU A 96 -19.16 -3.74 4.51
C LEU A 96 -17.69 -3.37 4.20
N GLY A 97 -17.01 -2.57 5.04
CA GLY A 97 -15.59 -2.22 4.81
C GLY A 97 -14.68 -3.43 4.60
N TYR A 98 -14.90 -4.50 5.38
CA TYR A 98 -14.17 -5.75 5.23
C TYR A 98 -14.44 -6.45 3.89
N THR A 99 -15.68 -6.41 3.39
CA THR A 99 -16.04 -7.08 2.14
C THR A 99 -15.48 -6.39 0.91
N VAL A 100 -15.37 -5.06 0.93
CA VAL A 100 -14.74 -4.30 -0.17
C VAL A 100 -13.24 -4.58 -0.19
N GLY A 101 -12.60 -4.68 0.98
CA GLY A 101 -11.23 -5.18 1.09
C GLY A 101 -11.08 -6.59 0.51
N VAL A 102 -11.91 -7.55 0.94
CA VAL A 102 -11.86 -8.93 0.41
C VAL A 102 -12.11 -8.98 -1.10
N ALA A 103 -13.07 -8.20 -1.60
CA ALA A 103 -13.34 -8.09 -3.04
C ALA A 103 -12.13 -7.51 -3.79
N GLY A 104 -11.48 -6.49 -3.24
CA GLY A 104 -10.24 -5.92 -3.78
C GLY A 104 -9.11 -6.94 -3.84
N ALA A 105 -8.89 -7.70 -2.76
CA ALA A 105 -7.90 -8.78 -2.72
C ALA A 105 -8.16 -9.85 -3.79
N VAL A 106 -9.40 -10.34 -3.89
CA VAL A 106 -9.81 -11.35 -4.88
C VAL A 106 -9.64 -10.82 -6.29
N LEU A 107 -10.04 -9.57 -6.55
CA LEU A 107 -9.92 -8.93 -7.85
C LEU A 107 -8.45 -8.83 -8.29
N VAL A 108 -7.57 -8.35 -7.40
CA VAL A 108 -6.14 -8.21 -7.71
C VAL A 108 -5.51 -9.57 -8.02
N VAL A 109 -5.79 -10.59 -7.21
CA VAL A 109 -5.27 -11.95 -7.43
C VAL A 109 -5.84 -12.55 -8.73
N ALA A 110 -7.14 -12.42 -8.96
CA ALA A 110 -7.79 -12.95 -10.16
C ALA A 110 -7.21 -12.31 -11.44
N VAL A 111 -7.09 -10.98 -11.47
CA VAL A 111 -6.49 -10.25 -12.60
C VAL A 111 -5.02 -10.64 -12.79
N GLY A 112 -4.25 -10.76 -11.70
CA GLY A 112 -2.87 -11.20 -11.72
C GLY A 112 -2.70 -12.58 -12.33
N LEU A 113 -3.52 -13.55 -11.91
CA LEU A 113 -3.54 -14.91 -12.46
C LEU A 113 -3.99 -14.94 -13.93
N MET A 114 -5.02 -14.17 -14.30
CA MET A 114 -5.50 -14.08 -15.68
C MET A 114 -4.45 -13.50 -16.63
N ARG A 115 -3.69 -12.50 -16.20
CA ARG A 115 -2.60 -11.91 -17.00
C ARG A 115 -1.38 -12.83 -17.08
N SER A 116 -1.03 -13.50 -15.98
CA SER A 116 0.05 -14.49 -15.95
C SER A 116 -0.23 -15.63 -16.95
N ARG A 117 -1.46 -16.16 -16.97
CA ARG A 117 -1.87 -17.21 -17.91
C ARG A 117 -1.81 -16.78 -19.38
N ARG A 118 -2.07 -15.51 -19.69
CA ARG A 118 -1.97 -14.98 -21.07
C ARG A 118 -0.54 -14.74 -21.53
N SER A 119 0.42 -14.62 -20.62
CA SER A 119 1.82 -14.42 -20.98
C SER A 119 2.54 -15.73 -21.32
N SER A 120 1.91 -16.88 -21.10
CA SER A 120 2.44 -18.21 -21.39
C SER A 120 1.75 -18.90 -22.58
N ALA A 121 0.92 -18.18 -23.33
CA ALA A 121 0.28 -18.61 -24.58
C ALA A 121 0.71 -17.68 -25.71
#